data_AF-D5L4V6-F1
#
_entry.id   AF-D5L4V6-F1
#
_cell.length_a   1.000
_cell.length_b   1.000
_cell.length_c   1.000
_cell.angle_alpha   90.00
_cell.angle_beta   90.00
_cell.angle_gamma   90.00
#
_symmetry.space_group_name_H-M   'P 1'
#
loop_
_entity.id
_entity.type
_entity.pdbx_description
1 polymer ?
#
loop_
_entity_poly.entity_id
_entity_poly.type
_entity_poly.pdbx_seq_one_letter_code
_entity_poly.pdbx_strand_id
1 'polypeptide(L)'
;LTMDATRWARLTDDGVAAPTLFGIADCAHADVFAGTTTAGTVVASGVNLAGRYVVQPTGQTMVYRAESLVYYVANNPDTGEPALRRARAGGNGQYTSEELVEGIESLQFLYGLDSTETIATQTPPVGNITEQRVASSVATATDAAAVNQWRRVGQVQVGVLVRSPTPAAAAAPIEANRLGVLGVTVVPPTTSDGRYRATYELSVALRNRLFGN
;
A
#
# COMPACT_ATOMS: atom_id res chain seq x y z
N LEU A 1 -20.82 -11.53 13.27
CA LEU A 1 -20.10 -12.63 12.58
C LEU A 1 -19.35 -13.41 13.65
N THR A 2 -19.68 -14.68 13.87
CA THR A 2 -19.00 -15.53 14.86
C THR A 2 -18.00 -16.43 14.14
N MET A 3 -16.79 -16.53 14.67
CA MET A 3 -15.67 -17.21 14.05
C MET A 3 -15.05 -18.23 14.99
N ASP A 4 -14.44 -19.25 14.40
CA ASP A 4 -13.64 -20.21 15.14
C ASP A 4 -12.44 -19.52 15.83
N ALA A 5 -12.19 -19.87 17.09
CA ALA A 5 -11.17 -19.23 17.92
C ALA A 5 -9.74 -19.45 17.39
N THR A 6 -9.45 -20.56 16.70
CA THR A 6 -8.13 -20.78 16.09
C THR A 6 -7.93 -19.93 14.85
N ARG A 7 -9.03 -19.64 14.12
CA ARG A 7 -9.00 -18.73 12.96
C ARG A 7 -8.94 -17.27 13.37
N TRP A 8 -9.47 -16.93 14.55
CA TRP A 8 -9.43 -15.59 15.12
C TRP A 8 -8.02 -15.00 15.20
N ALA A 9 -7.03 -15.81 15.61
CA ALA A 9 -5.65 -15.38 15.77
C ALA A 9 -5.07 -14.70 14.51
N ARG A 10 -5.53 -15.11 13.32
CA ARG A 10 -5.09 -14.53 12.04
C ARG A 10 -5.55 -13.09 11.83
N LEU A 11 -6.66 -12.68 12.45
CA LEU A 11 -7.14 -11.31 12.38
C LEU A 11 -6.33 -10.37 13.28
N THR A 12 -5.67 -10.92 14.31
CA THR A 12 -4.94 -10.15 15.32
C THR A 12 -3.42 -10.22 15.17
N ASP A 13 -2.91 -10.85 14.12
CA ASP A 13 -1.47 -11.04 13.87
C ASP A 13 -0.79 -9.76 13.33
N ASP A 14 0.53 -9.81 13.05
CA ASP A 14 1.33 -8.72 12.48
C ASP A 14 1.22 -7.39 13.27
N GLY A 15 1.16 -7.51 14.60
CA GLY A 15 1.17 -6.36 15.52
C GLY A 15 -0.15 -5.59 15.64
N VAL A 16 -1.26 -6.10 15.08
CA VAL A 16 -2.58 -5.47 15.20
C VAL A 16 -3.46 -6.25 16.17
N ALA A 17 -3.28 -6.01 17.47
CA ALA A 17 -4.01 -6.74 18.52
C ALA A 17 -5.53 -6.49 18.52
N ALA A 18 -5.97 -5.31 18.07
CA ALA A 18 -7.38 -4.91 18.06
C ALA A 18 -7.77 -4.35 16.67
N PRO A 19 -8.04 -5.21 15.67
CA PRO A 19 -8.44 -4.75 14.35
C PRO A 19 -9.81 -4.07 14.39
N THR A 20 -9.95 -2.99 13.61
CA THR A 20 -11.18 -2.19 13.55
C THR A 20 -11.78 -2.10 12.15
N LEU A 21 -11.10 -2.66 11.16
CA LEU A 21 -11.51 -2.65 9.76
C LEU A 21 -11.43 -4.07 9.20
N PHE A 22 -12.49 -4.48 8.52
CA PHE A 22 -12.68 -5.86 8.06
C PHE A 22 -13.15 -5.88 6.62
N GLY A 23 -12.81 -6.96 5.92
CA GLY A 23 -13.40 -7.33 4.65
C GLY A 23 -14.20 -8.62 4.82
N ILE A 24 -15.34 -8.73 4.16
CA ILE A 24 -16.09 -9.97 4.03
C ILE A 24 -16.33 -10.23 2.56
N ALA A 25 -16.13 -11.47 2.11
CA ALA A 25 -16.34 -11.82 0.71
C ALA A 25 -16.79 -13.27 0.54
N ASP A 26 -17.55 -13.51 -0.54
CA ASP A 26 -17.80 -14.81 -1.16
C ASP A 26 -17.61 -14.70 -2.68
N CYS A 27 -18.10 -15.67 -3.46
CA CYS A 27 -17.95 -15.66 -4.91
C CYS A 27 -18.79 -14.59 -5.62
N ALA A 28 -19.77 -13.98 -4.96
CA ALA A 28 -20.71 -13.03 -5.55
C ALA A 28 -20.58 -11.61 -4.96
N HIS A 29 -20.11 -11.48 -3.71
CA HIS A 29 -20.10 -10.22 -2.99
C HIS A 29 -18.78 -10.00 -2.26
N ALA A 30 -18.41 -8.72 -2.13
CA ALA A 30 -17.36 -8.28 -1.23
C ALA A 30 -17.74 -6.93 -0.61
N ASP A 31 -17.61 -6.81 0.71
CA ASP A 31 -17.84 -5.58 1.47
C ASP A 31 -16.63 -5.30 2.37
N VAL A 32 -16.22 -4.03 2.47
CA VAL A 32 -15.26 -3.54 3.46
C VAL A 32 -16.01 -2.68 4.48
N PHE A 33 -15.80 -2.93 5.77
CA PHE A 33 -16.55 -2.28 6.82
C PHE A 33 -15.74 -2.06 8.09
N ALA A 34 -16.08 -1.01 8.83
CA ALA A 34 -15.60 -0.82 10.18
C ALA A 34 -16.34 -1.77 11.13
N GLY A 35 -15.67 -2.26 12.16
CA GLY A 35 -16.30 -3.15 13.13
C GLY A 35 -15.58 -3.19 14.47
N THR A 36 -16.27 -3.75 15.46
CA THR A 36 -15.69 -4.03 16.77
C THR A 36 -15.50 -5.53 16.95
N THR A 37 -14.57 -5.87 17.83
CA THR A 37 -14.23 -7.25 18.14
C THR A 37 -14.59 -7.59 19.57
N THR A 38 -15.10 -8.79 19.75
CA THR A 38 -15.21 -9.48 21.04
C THR A 38 -14.63 -10.87 20.81
N ALA A 39 -14.17 -11.60 21.84
CA ALA A 39 -13.50 -12.89 21.66
C ALA A 39 -14.27 -13.81 20.67
N GLY A 40 -13.67 -14.05 19.49
CA GLY A 40 -14.26 -14.88 18.42
C GLY A 40 -15.44 -14.26 17.65
N THR A 41 -15.73 -12.97 17.81
CA THR A 41 -16.86 -12.29 17.16
C THR A 41 -16.45 -10.93 16.57
N VAL A 42 -16.88 -10.68 15.33
CA VAL A 42 -16.84 -9.35 14.69
C VAL A 42 -18.26 -8.80 14.59
N VAL A 43 -18.46 -7.58 15.07
CA VAL A 43 -19.71 -6.83 14.91
C VAL A 43 -19.49 -5.74 13.87
N ALA A 44 -20.20 -5.84 12.74
CA ALA A 44 -20.10 -4.86 11.66
C ALA A 44 -20.82 -3.56 12.02
N SER A 45 -20.25 -2.43 11.61
CA SER A 45 -20.81 -1.10 11.77
C SER A 45 -21.09 -0.48 10.41
N GLY A 46 -22.24 0.19 10.26
CA GLY A 46 -22.59 0.93 9.04
C GLY A 46 -22.90 0.08 7.81
N VAL A 47 -22.94 -1.25 7.92
CA VAL A 47 -23.29 -2.18 6.83
C VAL A 47 -24.26 -3.25 7.29
N ASN A 48 -25.21 -3.63 6.43
CA ASN A 48 -26.09 -4.76 6.67
C ASN A 48 -25.60 -5.99 5.88
N LEU A 49 -25.09 -6.98 6.60
CA LEU A 49 -24.56 -8.23 6.04
C LEU A 49 -25.59 -9.36 6.01
N ALA A 50 -26.75 -9.19 6.64
CA ALA A 50 -27.75 -10.24 6.81
C ALA A 50 -28.36 -10.66 5.46
N GLY A 51 -28.45 -11.97 5.22
CA GLY A 51 -29.04 -12.54 4.00
C GLY A 51 -28.21 -12.36 2.72
N ARG A 52 -27.12 -11.60 2.76
CA ARG A 52 -26.21 -11.41 1.62
C ARG A 52 -25.16 -12.52 1.49
N TYR A 53 -24.68 -13.02 2.62
CA TYR A 53 -23.58 -13.97 2.71
C TYR A 53 -24.05 -15.33 3.22
N VAL A 54 -23.56 -16.41 2.58
CA VAL A 54 -23.83 -17.80 2.96
C VAL A 54 -22.60 -18.39 3.65
N VAL A 55 -22.76 -18.77 4.92
CA VAL A 55 -21.66 -19.31 5.73
C VAL A 55 -21.31 -20.76 5.39
N GLN A 56 -20.13 -21.20 5.81
CA GLN A 56 -19.71 -22.60 5.73
C GLN A 56 -20.69 -23.52 6.48
N PRO A 57 -20.87 -24.78 6.03
CA PRO A 57 -20.14 -25.43 4.93
C PRO A 57 -20.74 -25.19 3.54
N THR A 58 -21.98 -24.69 3.45
CA THR A 58 -22.70 -24.57 2.17
C THR A 58 -22.19 -23.39 1.33
N GLY A 59 -21.79 -22.29 1.97
CA GLY A 59 -21.15 -21.17 1.30
C GLY A 59 -19.69 -21.00 1.70
N GLN A 60 -18.99 -20.14 0.97
CA GLN A 60 -17.55 -19.91 1.11
C GLN A 60 -17.25 -18.50 1.64
N THR A 61 -18.16 -17.93 2.44
CA THR A 61 -17.94 -16.61 3.02
C THR A 61 -16.73 -16.61 3.95
N MET A 62 -15.80 -15.71 3.67
CA MET A 62 -14.58 -15.50 4.46
C MET A 62 -14.55 -14.06 4.98
N VAL A 63 -14.04 -13.90 6.20
CA VAL A 63 -13.76 -12.59 6.79
C VAL A 63 -12.26 -12.41 6.87
N TYR A 64 -11.81 -11.22 6.50
CA TYR A 64 -10.42 -10.79 6.48
C TYR A 64 -10.27 -9.55 7.35
N ARG A 65 -9.06 -9.35 7.89
CA ARG A 65 -8.67 -8.02 8.34
C ARG A 65 -8.45 -7.17 7.09
N ALA A 66 -9.10 -6.01 7.03
CA ALA A 66 -8.85 -5.04 5.97
C ALA A 66 -7.85 -4.01 6.47
N GLU A 67 -6.91 -3.64 5.61
CA GLU A 67 -5.89 -2.65 5.93
C GLU A 67 -5.82 -1.62 4.80
N SER A 68 -5.74 -0.35 5.19
CA SER A 68 -5.32 0.72 4.30
C SER A 68 -4.03 1.31 4.83
N LEU A 69 -2.99 1.27 4.01
CA LEU A 69 -1.63 1.67 4.35
C LEU A 69 -1.17 2.75 3.37
N VAL A 70 -0.51 3.77 3.92
CA VAL A 70 0.18 4.80 3.13
C VAL A 70 1.64 4.80 3.56
N TYR A 71 2.54 4.67 2.59
CA TYR A 71 3.98 4.84 2.79
C TYR A 71 4.38 6.21 2.25
N TYR A 72 5.16 6.95 3.03
CA TYR A 72 5.56 8.30 2.67
C TYR A 72 6.87 8.68 3.33
N VAL A 73 7.52 9.71 2.79
CA VAL A 73 8.69 10.33 3.40
C VAL A 73 8.25 11.57 4.15
N ALA A 74 8.68 11.68 5.41
CA ALA A 74 8.56 12.91 6.19
C ALA A 74 9.66 12.95 7.24
N ASN A 75 9.98 14.15 7.71
CA ASN A 75 10.93 14.32 8.80
C ASN A 75 10.34 13.80 10.11
N ASN A 76 11.16 13.11 10.89
CA ASN A 76 10.89 12.78 12.27
C ASN A 76 10.73 14.10 13.06
N PRO A 77 9.64 14.28 13.81
CA PRO A 77 9.37 15.53 14.52
C PRO A 77 10.35 15.80 15.68
N ASP A 78 10.96 14.76 16.24
CA ASP A 78 11.87 14.84 17.38
C ASP A 78 13.32 15.05 16.96
N THR A 79 13.77 14.37 15.90
CA THR A 79 15.17 14.44 15.41
C THR A 79 15.36 15.39 14.22
N GLY A 80 14.29 15.70 13.49
CA GLY A 80 14.34 16.45 12.23
C GLY A 80 14.89 15.65 11.04
N GLU A 81 15.23 14.37 11.25
CA GLU A 81 15.79 13.49 10.23
C GLU A 81 14.70 12.97 9.27
N PRO A 82 14.91 12.92 7.95
CA PRO A 82 13.95 12.38 6.99
C PRO A 82 13.83 10.88 7.22
N ALA A 83 12.61 10.36 7.19
CA ALA A 83 12.36 8.95 7.43
C ALA A 83 11.27 8.42 6.50
N LEU A 84 11.37 7.13 6.17
CA LEU A 84 10.25 6.37 5.63
C LEU A 84 9.28 6.09 6.77
N ARG A 85 8.05 6.54 6.56
CA ARG A 85 6.95 6.37 7.48
C ARG A 85 5.86 5.54 6.86
N ARG A 86 5.11 4.87 7.72
CA ARG A 86 3.90 4.15 7.36
C ARG A 86 2.75 4.71 8.17
N ALA A 87 1.65 5.03 7.51
CA ALA A 87 0.41 5.35 8.19
C ALA A 87 -0.64 4.29 7.91
N ARG A 88 -1.37 3.89 8.94
CA ARG A 88 -2.43 2.88 8.87
C ARG A 88 -3.77 3.48 9.23
N ALA A 89 -4.79 3.23 8.40
CA ALA A 89 -6.15 3.65 8.70
C ALA A 89 -6.78 2.79 9.79
N GLY A 90 -7.43 3.43 10.77
CA GLY A 90 -8.37 2.79 11.67
C GLY A 90 -9.78 2.66 11.07
N GLY A 91 -10.70 2.03 11.80
CA GLY A 91 -12.10 1.88 11.39
C GLY A 91 -12.86 3.22 11.32
N ASN A 92 -12.34 4.27 11.92
CA ASN A 92 -12.83 5.65 11.80
C ASN A 92 -12.26 6.39 10.57
N GLY A 93 -11.46 5.73 9.73
CA GLY A 93 -10.79 6.33 8.56
C GLY A 93 -9.60 7.23 8.90
N GLN A 94 -9.25 7.40 10.17
CA GLN A 94 -8.08 8.19 10.57
C GLN A 94 -6.80 7.37 10.41
N TYR A 95 -5.76 8.03 9.89
CA TYR A 95 -4.45 7.44 9.68
C TYR A 95 -3.53 7.73 10.87
N THR A 96 -2.99 6.67 11.48
CA THR A 96 -1.96 6.78 12.52
C THR A 96 -0.61 6.44 11.92
N SER A 97 0.38 7.33 12.08
CA SER A 97 1.71 7.23 11.49
C SER A 97 2.74 6.66 12.45
N GLU A 98 3.61 5.80 11.94
CA GLU A 98 4.81 5.29 12.60
C GLU A 98 6.04 5.46 11.69
N GLU A 99 7.20 5.57 12.31
CA GLU A 99 8.48 5.57 11.61
C GLU A 99 8.94 4.14 11.35
N LEU A 100 9.43 3.86 10.14
CA LEU A 100 9.98 2.55 9.79
C LEU A 100 11.50 2.58 9.67
N VAL A 101 12.02 3.55 8.93
CA VAL A 101 13.45 3.64 8.61
C VAL A 101 13.86 5.10 8.53
N GLU A 102 14.77 5.53 9.42
CA GLU A 102 15.42 6.83 9.32
C GLU A 102 16.34 6.89 8.10
N GLY A 103 16.52 8.08 7.53
CA GLY A 103 17.46 8.37 6.45
C GLY A 103 16.91 8.19 5.04
N ILE A 104 15.61 7.91 4.88
CA ILE A 104 14.98 7.86 3.56
C ILE A 104 14.55 9.26 3.15
N GLU A 105 15.17 9.81 2.11
CA GLU A 105 14.97 11.20 1.65
C GLU A 105 13.99 11.31 0.48
N SER A 106 13.82 10.24 -0.30
CA SER A 106 12.91 10.21 -1.43
C SER A 106 12.32 8.83 -1.61
N LEU A 107 11.04 8.79 -1.97
CA LEU A 107 10.28 7.60 -2.30
C LEU A 107 9.53 7.88 -3.60
N GLN A 108 9.86 7.11 -4.64
CA GLN A 108 9.33 7.26 -5.99
C GLN A 108 8.62 5.99 -6.43
N PHE A 109 7.60 6.14 -7.27
CA PHE A 109 6.80 5.03 -7.78
C PHE A 109 6.56 5.16 -9.29
N LEU A 110 6.70 4.04 -10.00
CA LEU A 110 6.14 3.84 -11.33
C LEU A 110 5.17 2.66 -11.30
N TYR A 111 4.02 2.84 -11.92
CA TYR A 111 2.94 1.86 -11.95
C TYR A 111 2.92 1.19 -13.32
N GLY A 112 3.00 -0.14 -13.33
CA GLY A 112 2.87 -0.97 -14.52
C GLY A 112 1.42 -1.38 -14.72
N LEU A 113 0.86 -1.09 -15.91
CA LEU A 113 -0.55 -1.33 -16.23
C LEU A 113 -0.68 -2.56 -17.14
N ASP A 114 -1.66 -3.39 -16.82
CA ASP A 114 -2.09 -4.53 -17.63
C ASP A 114 -2.60 -4.08 -19.01
N SER A 115 -2.38 -4.91 -20.02
CA SER A 115 -2.84 -4.68 -21.39
C SER A 115 -4.36 -4.66 -21.52
N THR A 116 -5.09 -5.23 -20.56
CA THR A 116 -6.54 -5.13 -20.48
C THR A 116 -6.94 -3.72 -20.03
N GLU A 117 -7.51 -2.94 -20.94
CA GLU A 117 -7.84 -1.53 -20.70
C GLU A 117 -9.03 -1.32 -19.77
N THR A 118 -9.93 -2.31 -19.67
CA THR A 118 -11.12 -2.27 -18.81
C THR A 118 -11.23 -3.54 -17.99
N ILE A 119 -10.82 -3.46 -16.72
CA ILE A 119 -10.88 -4.61 -15.80
C ILE A 119 -12.30 -4.81 -15.28
N ALA A 120 -12.87 -5.98 -15.56
CA ALA A 120 -14.18 -6.42 -15.06
C ALA A 120 -14.20 -7.96 -14.89
N THR A 121 -15.28 -8.51 -14.32
CA THR A 121 -15.43 -9.96 -14.13
C THR A 121 -15.32 -10.75 -15.43
N GLN A 122 -15.91 -10.22 -16.52
CA GLN A 122 -15.85 -10.85 -17.84
C GLN A 122 -14.55 -10.55 -18.61
N THR A 123 -13.78 -9.56 -18.14
CA THR A 123 -12.50 -9.11 -18.73
C THR A 123 -11.46 -8.96 -17.61
N PRO A 124 -11.03 -10.08 -17.00
CA PRO A 124 -10.04 -10.04 -15.93
C PRO A 124 -8.66 -9.60 -16.46
N PRO A 125 -7.73 -9.18 -15.58
CA PRO A 125 -6.35 -8.90 -16.00
C PRO A 125 -5.71 -10.16 -16.59
N VAL A 126 -4.84 -9.95 -17.60
CA VAL A 126 -4.12 -11.05 -18.27
C VAL A 126 -2.69 -11.22 -17.78
N GLY A 127 -2.24 -10.34 -16.89
CA GLY A 127 -0.90 -10.33 -16.30
C GLY A 127 0.17 -9.79 -17.24
N ASN A 128 -0.22 -9.13 -18.33
CA ASN A 128 0.69 -8.60 -19.34
C ASN A 128 0.84 -7.08 -19.16
N ILE A 129 1.98 -6.67 -18.60
CA ILE A 129 2.28 -5.25 -18.35
C ILE A 129 2.89 -4.63 -19.62
N THR A 130 2.17 -3.68 -20.23
CA THR A 130 2.58 -3.06 -21.51
C THR A 130 3.06 -1.62 -21.37
N GLU A 131 2.73 -0.95 -20.27
CA GLU A 131 3.07 0.45 -20.05
C GLU A 131 3.41 0.73 -18.59
N GLN A 132 4.28 1.73 -18.38
CA GLN A 132 4.61 2.28 -17.07
C GLN A 132 4.23 3.75 -17.00
N ARG A 133 3.63 4.16 -15.88
CA ARG A 133 3.08 5.51 -15.68
C ARG A 133 3.38 6.01 -14.27
N VAL A 134 3.56 7.33 -14.13
CA VAL A 134 3.49 8.01 -12.82
C VAL A 134 2.04 8.07 -12.36
N ALA A 135 1.80 8.24 -11.05
CA ALA A 135 0.45 8.23 -10.47
C ALA A 135 -0.53 9.19 -11.17
N SER A 136 -0.10 10.41 -11.48
CA SER A 136 -0.92 11.41 -12.16
C SER A 136 -1.33 11.01 -13.58
N SER A 137 -0.56 10.14 -14.22
CA SER A 137 -0.85 9.57 -15.55
C SER A 137 -1.61 8.24 -15.48
N VAL A 138 -1.77 7.64 -14.28
CA VAL A 138 -2.71 6.53 -14.09
C VAL A 138 -4.13 7.10 -13.98
N ALA A 139 -4.38 7.89 -12.94
CA ALA A 139 -5.57 8.74 -12.80
C ALA A 139 -5.48 9.58 -11.52
N THR A 140 -6.04 10.79 -11.54
CA THR A 140 -6.17 11.65 -10.35
C THR A 140 -7.63 11.82 -9.87
N ALA A 141 -8.60 11.51 -10.72
CA ALA A 141 -10.02 11.54 -10.38
C ALA A 141 -10.42 10.34 -9.51
N THR A 142 -11.66 10.37 -9.00
CA THR A 142 -12.23 9.33 -8.13
C THR A 142 -13.46 8.65 -8.74
N ASP A 143 -13.75 8.91 -10.01
CA ASP A 143 -14.85 8.28 -10.72
C ASP A 143 -14.56 6.82 -11.11
N ALA A 144 -15.57 6.14 -11.69
CA ALA A 144 -15.46 4.74 -12.06
C ALA A 144 -14.37 4.47 -13.12
N ALA A 145 -14.10 5.43 -14.02
CA ALA A 145 -13.09 5.30 -15.05
C ALA A 145 -11.67 5.38 -14.45
N ALA A 146 -11.45 6.34 -13.55
CA ALA A 146 -10.21 6.47 -12.78
C ALA A 146 -9.96 5.22 -11.93
N VAL A 147 -10.99 4.74 -11.22
CA VAL A 147 -10.91 3.49 -10.44
C VAL A 147 -10.53 2.32 -11.35
N ASN A 148 -11.06 2.26 -12.58
CA ASN A 148 -10.70 1.22 -13.54
C ASN A 148 -9.23 1.28 -13.96
N GLN A 149 -8.66 2.48 -14.19
CA GLN A 149 -7.23 2.61 -14.50
C GLN A 149 -6.36 2.09 -13.35
N TRP A 150 -6.72 2.40 -12.11
CA TRP A 150 -6.04 1.83 -10.93
C TRP A 150 -6.21 0.31 -10.82
N ARG A 151 -7.31 -0.26 -11.35
CA ARG A 151 -7.52 -1.73 -11.45
C ARG A 151 -6.51 -2.42 -12.34
N ARG A 152 -5.98 -1.74 -13.35
CA ARG A 152 -4.97 -2.27 -14.27
C ARG A 152 -3.59 -2.39 -13.65
N VAL A 153 -3.32 -1.75 -12.51
CA VAL A 153 -2.00 -1.77 -11.89
C VAL A 153 -1.68 -3.18 -11.38
N GLY A 154 -0.83 -3.88 -12.11
CA GLY A 154 -0.34 -5.23 -11.81
C GLY A 154 1.11 -5.26 -11.34
N GLN A 155 1.86 -4.16 -11.52
CA GLN A 155 3.24 -4.02 -11.06
C GLN A 155 3.46 -2.63 -10.48
N VAL A 156 4.33 -2.52 -9.48
CA VAL A 156 4.84 -1.24 -8.97
C VAL A 156 6.36 -1.32 -8.92
N GLN A 157 7.05 -0.38 -9.57
CA GLN A 157 8.45 -0.14 -9.33
C GLN A 157 8.58 0.89 -8.21
N VAL A 158 9.40 0.57 -7.22
CA VAL A 158 9.65 1.41 -6.05
C VAL A 158 11.11 1.82 -6.09
N GLY A 159 11.35 3.12 -5.99
CA GLY A 159 12.68 3.69 -5.94
C GLY A 159 12.85 4.50 -4.67
N VAL A 160 13.97 4.32 -3.98
CA VAL A 160 14.30 5.08 -2.77
C VAL A 160 15.66 5.75 -2.88
N LEU A 161 15.77 6.93 -2.26
CA LEU A 161 17.03 7.58 -1.94
C LEU A 161 17.27 7.45 -0.44
N VAL A 162 18.42 6.90 -0.09
CA VAL A 162 18.82 6.64 1.30
C VAL A 162 20.07 7.44 1.62
N ARG A 163 20.15 8.00 2.83
CA ARG A 163 21.33 8.67 3.37
C ARG A 163 21.90 7.92 4.57
N SER A 164 23.21 8.05 4.79
CA SER A 164 23.86 7.54 6.00
C SER A 164 23.39 8.30 7.25
N PRO A 165 23.20 7.63 8.39
CA PRO A 165 22.74 8.29 9.63
C PRO A 165 23.77 9.32 10.14
N THR A 166 25.06 9.03 9.98
CA THR A 166 26.17 9.95 10.33
C THR A 166 26.85 10.50 9.08
N PRO A 167 27.50 11.68 9.17
CA PRO A 167 28.40 12.15 8.12
C PRO A 167 29.50 11.11 7.84
N ALA A 168 29.83 10.95 6.56
CA ALA A 168 30.83 10.00 6.07
C ALA A 168 31.97 10.71 5.31
N ALA A 169 32.14 12.02 5.54
CA ALA A 169 33.02 12.89 4.75
C ALA A 169 32.80 12.75 3.23
N ALA A 170 31.56 12.46 2.83
CA ALA A 170 31.20 12.31 1.43
C ALA A 170 31.38 13.65 0.71
N ALA A 171 31.99 13.62 -0.47
CA ALA A 171 32.13 14.81 -1.30
C ALA A 171 30.76 15.40 -1.63
N ALA A 172 30.67 16.73 -1.68
CA ALA A 172 29.46 17.39 -2.11
C ALA A 172 29.11 16.94 -3.55
N PRO A 173 27.86 16.51 -3.83
CA PRO A 173 27.51 16.08 -5.17
C PRO A 173 27.57 17.28 -6.12
N ILE A 174 28.24 17.10 -7.26
CA ILE A 174 28.24 18.04 -8.38
C ILE A 174 27.18 17.63 -9.41
N GLU A 175 26.73 18.58 -10.24
CA GLU A 175 25.76 18.37 -11.32
C GLU A 175 26.04 17.10 -12.15
N ALA A 176 27.30 16.88 -12.54
CA ALA A 176 27.72 15.76 -13.37
C ALA A 176 27.54 14.37 -12.71
N ASN A 177 27.45 14.30 -11.38
CA ASN A 177 27.42 13.04 -10.61
C ASN A 177 26.15 12.93 -9.74
N ARG A 178 25.06 13.61 -10.14
CA ARG A 178 23.79 13.49 -9.40
C ARG A 178 23.24 12.08 -9.49
N LEU A 179 22.71 11.61 -8.37
CA LEU A 179 22.03 10.33 -8.30
C LEU A 179 20.69 10.41 -9.05
N GLY A 180 20.29 9.31 -9.66
CA GLY A 180 18.98 9.13 -10.25
C GLY A 180 18.23 8.00 -9.57
N VAL A 181 16.90 8.10 -9.53
CA VAL A 181 16.00 7.04 -9.08
C VAL A 181 14.72 7.05 -9.91
N LEU A 182 14.39 5.93 -10.54
CA LEU A 182 13.28 5.75 -11.49
C LEU A 182 13.23 6.85 -12.57
N GLY A 183 14.40 7.23 -13.09
CA GLY A 183 14.54 8.29 -14.09
C GLY A 183 14.43 9.73 -13.55
N VAL A 184 14.18 9.91 -12.25
CA VAL A 184 14.18 11.22 -11.58
C VAL A 184 15.60 11.54 -11.10
N THR A 185 16.14 12.68 -11.53
CA THR A 185 17.42 13.18 -11.01
C THR A 185 17.21 13.79 -9.62
N VAL A 186 17.99 13.33 -8.64
CA VAL A 186 17.99 13.85 -7.28
C VAL A 186 18.84 15.12 -7.22
N VAL A 187 18.22 16.21 -6.77
CA VAL A 187 18.93 17.46 -6.47
C VAL A 187 19.30 17.43 -4.98
N PRO A 188 20.60 17.44 -4.63
CA PRO A 188 21.02 17.46 -3.23
C PRO A 188 20.71 18.82 -2.57
N PRO A 189 20.70 18.89 -1.23
CA PRO A 189 20.62 20.17 -0.52
C PRO A 189 21.71 21.15 -0.94
N THR A 190 21.41 22.44 -0.93
CA THR A 190 22.36 23.51 -1.33
C THR A 190 23.57 23.59 -0.40
N THR A 191 23.39 23.20 0.87
CA THR A 191 24.48 23.04 1.84
C THR A 191 24.78 21.57 2.01
N SER A 192 26.02 21.16 1.80
CA SER A 192 26.43 19.77 1.99
C SER A 192 26.38 19.39 3.47
N ASP A 193 25.75 18.26 3.77
CA ASP A 193 25.68 17.67 5.11
C ASP A 193 26.75 16.58 5.34
N GLY A 194 27.62 16.35 4.36
CA GLY A 194 28.68 15.34 4.41
C GLY A 194 28.17 13.89 4.50
N ARG A 195 26.87 13.64 4.33
CA ARG A 195 26.27 12.30 4.39
C ARG A 195 26.36 11.60 3.05
N TYR A 196 26.70 10.32 3.10
CA TYR A 196 26.71 9.46 1.91
C TYR A 196 25.27 9.17 1.51
N ARG A 197 25.01 9.14 0.19
CA ARG A 197 23.70 8.84 -0.39
C ARG A 197 23.80 7.72 -1.41
N ALA A 198 22.80 6.85 -1.43
CA ALA A 198 22.66 5.79 -2.41
C ALA A 198 21.20 5.64 -2.82
N THR A 199 20.97 5.18 -4.04
CA THR A 199 19.64 4.85 -4.55
C THR A 199 19.45 3.35 -4.65
N TYR A 200 18.22 2.91 -4.49
CA TYR A 200 17.83 1.51 -4.68
C TYR A 200 16.48 1.45 -5.37
N GLU A 201 16.34 0.51 -6.30
CA GLU A 201 15.12 0.29 -7.07
C GLU A 201 14.75 -1.19 -7.04
N LEU A 202 13.45 -1.45 -6.90
CA LEU A 202 12.91 -2.81 -6.96
C LEU A 202 11.57 -2.81 -7.67
N SER A 203 11.21 -3.96 -8.24
CA SER A 203 9.89 -4.17 -8.87
C SER A 203 9.07 -5.16 -8.05
N VAL A 204 7.84 -4.78 -7.72
CA VAL A 204 6.85 -5.61 -7.02
C VAL A 204 5.74 -6.00 -7.98
N ALA A 205 5.55 -7.32 -8.16
CA ALA A 205 4.39 -7.87 -8.84
C ALA A 205 3.21 -7.99 -7.86
N LEU A 206 2.10 -7.32 -8.16
CA LEU A 206 0.87 -7.39 -7.38
C LEU A 206 0.08 -8.62 -7.82
N ARG A 207 0.40 -9.80 -7.29
CA ARG A 207 -0.19 -11.09 -7.75
C ARG A 207 -1.72 -11.09 -7.79
N ASN A 208 -2.38 -10.50 -6.80
CA ASN A 208 -3.86 -10.38 -6.75
C ASN A 208 -4.43 -9.47 -7.86
N ARG A 209 -3.58 -8.85 -8.68
CA ARG A 209 -3.90 -7.93 -9.77
C ARG A 209 -3.39 -8.42 -11.12
N LEU A 210 -2.64 -9.53 -11.15
CA LEU A 210 -2.06 -10.10 -12.36
C LEU A 210 -2.88 -11.26 -12.92
N PHE A 211 -3.64 -11.93 -12.07
CA PHE A 211 -4.52 -13.03 -12.45
C PHE A 211 -5.90 -12.77 -11.88
N GLY A 212 -6.95 -13.15 -12.61
CA GLY A 212 -8.34 -12.98 -12.17
C GLY A 212 -8.56 -13.58 -10.78
N ASN A 213 -9.21 -12.81 -9.91
CA ASN A 213 -9.83 -13.32 -8.67
C ASN A 213 -11.26 -13.74 -8.98
#